data_AF-A0A4Q5SMF8-F1
#
_entry.id   AF-A0A4Q5SMF8-F1
#
_cell.length_a   1.000
_cell.length_b   1.000
_cell.length_c   1.000
_cell.angle_alpha   90.00
_cell.angle_beta   90.00
_cell.angle_gamma   90.00
#
_symmetry.space_group_name_H-M   'P 1'
#
loop_
_entity.id
_entity.type
_entity.pdbx_description
1 polymer ?
#
loop_
_entity_poly.entity_id
_entity_poly.type
_entity_poly.pdbx_seq_one_letter_code
_entity_poly.pdbx_strand_id
1 'polypeptide(L)'
;AFYTYAFAWGIDAGLLDRATYQPAAIRGWDAIVRAVQPDGMLGWVQQVGDRPDSVSARETQFYGAGAFLLAGTAMADLARKESN
;
A
#
# COMPACT_ATOMS: atom_id res chain seq x y z
N ALA A 1 1.63 2.74 1.67
CA ALA A 1 1.90 1.33 1.32
C ALA A 1 1.87 0.41 2.54
N PHE A 2 2.73 0.59 3.55
CA PHE A 2 2.73 -0.29 4.74
C PHE A 2 1.38 -0.43 5.46
N TYR A 3 0.62 0.66 5.63
CA TYR A 3 -0.73 0.57 6.23
C TYR A 3 -1.72 -0.22 5.37
N THR A 4 -1.69 -0.04 4.04
CA THR A 4 -2.51 -0.81 3.10
C THR A 4 -2.21 -2.30 3.23
N TYR A 5 -0.93 -2.66 3.26
CA TYR A 5 -0.50 -4.04 3.54
C TYR A 5 -1.07 -4.54 4.87
N ALA A 6 -0.86 -3.79 5.97
CA ALA A 6 -1.28 -4.19 7.30
C ALA A 6 -2.81 -4.38 7.41
N PHE A 7 -3.60 -3.53 6.76
CA PHE A 7 -5.06 -3.69 6.73
C PHE A 7 -5.47 -4.92 5.93
N ALA A 8 -4.96 -5.08 4.71
CA ALA A 8 -5.33 -6.21 3.86
C ALA A 8 -4.92 -7.55 4.49
N TRP A 9 -3.66 -7.64 4.94
CA TRP A 9 -3.14 -8.83 5.60
C TRP A 9 -3.80 -9.07 6.96
N GLY A 10 -4.05 -8.02 7.74
CA GLY A 10 -4.67 -8.16 9.07
C GLY A 10 -6.12 -8.67 8.99
N ILE A 11 -6.86 -8.29 7.95
CA ILE A 11 -8.18 -8.88 7.65
C ILE A 11 -8.00 -10.37 7.32
N ASP A 12 -7.02 -10.69 6.48
CA ASP A 12 -6.77 -12.07 6.04
C ASP A 12 -6.33 -13.01 7.17
N ALA A 13 -5.55 -12.48 8.10
CA ALA A 13 -5.09 -13.17 9.30
C ALA A 13 -6.18 -13.29 10.40
N GLY A 14 -7.37 -12.72 10.19
CA GLY A 14 -8.46 -12.70 11.17
C GLY A 14 -8.20 -11.79 12.38
N LEU A 15 -7.26 -10.85 12.26
CA LEU A 15 -6.88 -9.92 13.32
C LEU A 15 -7.66 -8.60 13.27
N LEU A 16 -8.15 -8.23 12.09
CA LEU A 16 -8.90 -6.99 11.84
C LEU A 16 -10.29 -7.31 11.29
N ASP A 17 -11.30 -6.60 11.81
CA ASP A 17 -12.66 -6.70 11.30
C ASP A 17 -12.74 -6.25 9.84
N ARG A 18 -13.28 -7.12 8.98
CA ARG A 18 -13.36 -6.87 7.55
C ARG A 18 -14.19 -5.62 7.23
N ALA A 19 -15.38 -5.51 7.81
CA ALA A 19 -16.30 -4.42 7.49
C ALA A 19 -15.70 -3.04 7.85
N THR A 20 -14.92 -3.00 8.92
CA THR A 20 -14.23 -1.80 9.39
C THR A 20 -13.02 -1.44 8.52
N TYR A 21 -12.14 -2.40 8.20
CA TYR A 21 -10.82 -2.10 7.63
C TYR A 21 -10.70 -2.28 6.12
N GLN A 22 -11.54 -3.12 5.49
CA GLN A 22 -11.48 -3.36 4.05
C GLN A 22 -11.66 -2.06 3.23
N PRO A 23 -12.61 -1.15 3.56
CA PRO A 23 -12.74 0.10 2.83
C PRO A 23 -11.48 0.96 2.90
N ALA A 24 -10.75 0.94 4.02
CA ALA A 24 -9.49 1.67 4.17
C ALA A 24 -8.35 1.02 3.37
N ALA A 25 -8.28 -0.32 3.35
CA ALA A 25 -7.31 -1.05 2.53
C ALA A 25 -7.48 -0.70 1.04
N ILE A 26 -8.71 -0.75 0.52
CA ILE A 26 -9.04 -0.42 -0.87
C ILE A 26 -8.67 1.02 -1.21
N ARG A 27 -9.10 2.01 -0.40
CA ARG A 27 -8.75 3.42 -0.62
C ARG A 27 -7.24 3.65 -0.61
N GLY A 28 -6.53 2.99 0.29
CA GLY A 28 -5.08 3.05 0.35
C GLY A 28 -4.43 2.46 -0.91
N TRP A 29 -4.92 1.32 -1.39
CA TRP A 29 -4.43 0.70 -2.61
C TRP A 29 -4.63 1.59 -3.83
N ASP A 30 -5.83 2.13 -4.03
CA ASP A 30 -6.14 3.05 -5.14
C ASP A 30 -5.22 4.27 -5.14
N ALA A 31 -4.95 4.85 -3.97
CA ALA A 31 -4.06 5.99 -3.84
C ALA A 31 -2.61 5.65 -4.23
N ILE A 32 -2.10 4.48 -3.81
CA ILE A 32 -0.72 4.09 -4.11
C ILE A 32 -0.56 3.70 -5.58
N VAL A 33 -1.55 3.03 -6.19
CA VAL A 33 -1.54 2.72 -7.63
C VAL A 33 -1.48 4.01 -8.45
N ARG A 34 -2.23 5.06 -8.07
CA ARG A 34 -2.16 6.37 -8.74
C ARG A 34 -0.82 7.09 -8.55
N ALA A 35 -0.02 6.69 -7.56
CA ALA A 35 1.32 7.23 -7.35
C ALA A 35 2.40 6.53 -8.20
N VAL A 36 2.06 5.45 -8.91
CA VAL A 36 2.95 4.78 -9.85
C VAL A 36 3.01 5.59 -11.15
N GLN A 37 4.22 5.95 -11.56
CA GLN A 37 4.50 6.67 -12.79
C GLN A 37 4.37 5.76 -14.02
N PRO A 38 4.26 6.33 -15.25
CA PRO A 38 4.12 5.53 -16.48
C PRO A 38 5.25 4.53 -16.74
N ASP A 39 6.43 4.77 -16.18
CA ASP A 39 7.61 3.89 -16.27
C ASP A 39 7.65 2.80 -15.18
N GLY A 40 6.65 2.76 -14.30
CA GLY A 40 6.56 1.81 -13.20
C GLY A 40 7.21 2.27 -11.89
N MET A 41 7.84 3.46 -11.86
CA MET A 41 8.41 4.00 -10.62
C MET A 41 7.30 4.40 -9.65
N LEU A 42 7.35 3.92 -8.41
CA LEU A 42 6.51 4.48 -7.35
C LEU A 42 7.07 5.84 -6.91
N GLY A 43 6.32 6.90 -7.16
CA GLY A 43 6.62 8.26 -6.69
C GLY A 43 6.06 8.54 -5.30
N TRP A 44 6.26 9.78 -4.84
CA TRP A 44 5.78 10.26 -3.54
C TRP A 44 6.33 9.48 -2.33
N VAL A 45 7.56 8.97 -2.45
CA VAL A 45 8.24 8.27 -1.36
C VAL A 45 9.20 9.24 -0.67
N GLN A 46 8.90 9.55 0.60
CA GLN A 46 9.76 10.38 1.43
C GLN A 46 11.15 9.76 1.52
N GLN A 47 12.20 10.59 1.46
CA GLN A 47 13.60 10.18 1.59
C GLN A 47 13.95 9.83 3.05
N VAL A 48 15.09 9.16 3.25
CA VAL A 48 15.58 8.83 4.59
C VAL A 48 15.91 10.13 5.34
N GLY A 49 15.33 10.28 6.52
CA GLY A 49 15.51 11.43 7.40
C GLY A 49 15.03 11.13 8.81
N ASP A 50 15.27 12.05 9.74
CA ASP A 50 14.90 11.92 11.16
C ASP A 50 13.51 12.49 11.49
N ARG A 51 12.87 13.16 10.53
CA ARG A 51 11.57 13.82 10.69
C ARG A 51 10.79 13.84 9.38
N PRO A 52 9.46 14.13 9.41
CA PRO A 52 8.67 14.36 8.21
C PRO A 52 9.25 15.50 7.37
N ASP A 53 9.23 15.33 6.06
CA ASP A 53 9.65 16.34 5.09
C ASP A 53 8.67 16.37 3.91
N SER A 54 8.76 17.42 3.12
CA SER A 54 8.10 17.52 1.82
C SER A 54 8.53 16.38 0.91
N VAL A 55 7.62 15.99 0.03
CA VAL A 55 7.83 14.90 -0.91
C VAL A 55 7.21 15.29 -2.25
N SER A 56 7.78 14.78 -3.35
CA SER A 56 7.34 15.04 -4.71
C SER A 56 7.05 13.74 -5.47
N ALA A 57 6.32 13.89 -6.58
CA ALA A 57 5.98 12.78 -7.47
C ALA A 57 7.20 12.05 -8.08
N ARG A 58 8.37 12.68 -8.09
CA ARG A 58 9.61 12.13 -8.67
C ARG A 58 10.50 11.45 -7.65
N GLU A 59 10.18 11.57 -6.37
CA GLU A 59 10.97 10.97 -5.31
C GLU A 59 10.52 9.54 -5.04
N THR A 60 11.49 8.64 -5.07
CA THR A 60 11.33 7.21 -4.83
C THR A 60 12.42 6.70 -3.91
N GLN A 61 12.22 5.51 -3.35
CA GLN A 61 13.22 4.77 -2.55
C GLN A 61 12.97 3.26 -2.64
N PHE A 62 14.01 2.45 -2.45
CA PHE A 62 13.91 0.98 -2.54
C PHE A 62 12.90 0.39 -1.54
N TYR A 63 12.84 0.93 -0.33
CA TYR A 63 11.83 0.51 0.65
C TYR A 63 10.41 0.88 0.24
N GLY A 64 10.23 1.94 -0.55
CA GLY A 64 8.92 2.30 -1.11
C GLY A 64 8.44 1.25 -2.09
N ALA A 65 9.31 0.82 -3.01
CA ALA A 65 9.02 -0.28 -3.94
C ALA A 65 8.73 -1.59 -3.20
N GLY A 66 9.53 -1.94 -2.19
CA GLY A 66 9.28 -3.12 -1.35
C GLY A 66 7.92 -3.04 -0.64
N ALA A 67 7.59 -1.91 -0.04
CA ALA A 67 6.30 -1.69 0.61
C ALA A 67 5.13 -1.77 -0.37
N PHE A 68 5.31 -1.29 -1.60
CA PHE A 68 4.31 -1.39 -2.67
C PHE A 68 4.03 -2.84 -3.04
N LEU A 69 5.08 -3.63 -3.25
CA LEU A 69 4.95 -5.04 -3.58
C LEU A 69 4.25 -5.81 -2.45
N LEU A 70 4.62 -5.55 -1.18
CA LEU A 70 3.93 -6.13 -0.03
C LEU A 70 2.43 -5.78 -0.01
N ALA A 71 2.08 -4.51 -0.22
CA ALA A 71 0.69 -4.08 -0.26
C ALA A 71 -0.07 -4.75 -1.41
N GLY A 72 0.53 -4.82 -2.60
CA GLY A 72 -0.08 -5.45 -3.77
C GLY A 72 -0.35 -6.94 -3.56
N THR A 73 0.59 -7.68 -2.96
CA THR A 73 0.39 -9.11 -2.68
C THR A 73 -0.75 -9.34 -1.68
N ALA A 74 -0.80 -8.58 -0.59
CA ALA A 74 -1.86 -8.71 0.40
C ALA A 74 -3.24 -8.33 -0.15
N MET A 75 -3.32 -7.28 -0.99
CA MET A 75 -4.57 -6.89 -1.66
C MET A 75 -5.03 -7.96 -2.66
N ALA A 76 -4.10 -8.59 -3.39
CA ALA A 76 -4.42 -9.66 -4.32
C ALA A 76 -5.01 -10.89 -3.60
N ASP A 77 -4.44 -11.27 -2.46
CA ASP A 77 -4.95 -12.37 -1.65
C ASP A 77 -6.32 -12.05 -1.03
N LEU A 78 -6.49 -10.81 -0.53
CA LEU A 78 -7.77 -10.33 -0.03
C LEU A 78 -8.88 -10.42 -1.09
N ALA A 79 -8.60 -10.01 -2.34
CA ALA A 79 -9.54 -10.03 -3.44
C ALA A 79 -9.90 -11.45 -3.91
N ARG A 80 -8.93 -12.38 -3.94
CA ARG A 80 -9.20 -13.79 -4.29
C ARG A 80 -10.16 -14.46 -3.33
N LYS A 81 -10.04 -14.16 -2.03
CA LYS A 81 -10.87 -14.76 -0.98
C LYS A 81 -12.29 -14.21 -0.93
N GLU A 82 -12.57 -13.08 -1.60
CA GLU A 82 -13.95 -12.60 -1.81
C GLU A 82 -14.69 -13.32 -2.93
N SER A 83 -13.94 -13.93 -3.86
CA SER A 83 -14.50 -14.60 -5.03
C SER A 83 -14.85 -16.08 -4.78
N ASN A 84 -14.57 -16.60 -3.58
CA ASN A 84 -14.86 -17.95 -3.11
C ASN A 84 -15.97 -17.92 -2.04
#